data_AF-A0A1V1PC03-F1
#
_entry.id   AF-A0A1V1PC03-F1
#
_cell.length_a   1.000
_cell.length_b   1.000
_cell.length_c   1.000
_cell.angle_alpha   90.00
_cell.angle_beta   90.00
_cell.angle_gamma   90.00
#
_symmetry.space_group_name_H-M   'P 1'
#
loop_
_entity.id
_entity.type
_entity.pdbx_description
1 polymer ?
#
loop_
_entity_poly.entity_id
_entity_poly.type
_entity_poly.pdbx_seq_one_letter_code
_entity_poly.pdbx_strand_id
1 'polypeptide(L)'
;MDTIKAVKSAGLVEKIVYRPSKATTIKHKYNNLTKTEIKLAHEFITGKQDINTLLKSKIAHERKVRINDYVIAFIQYRFVKRKLSRCDYQKVLLQALKVRSKLGQVSQDFYTIKPPVSPDNVHATRRMNIGTGFHDSQLFHEFSYRFAFSDLIDTDYEKDLGIQIELGRTTLRYDTDDHQLQLTSFAIADIVSLVPYDENFGSFSWKASFGLSQKK
;
A
#
# COMPACT_ATOMS: atom_id res chain seq x y z
N MET A 1 -0.16 -3.16 15.78
CA MET A 1 0.30 -1.84 16.25
C MET A 1 0.60 -1.87 17.75
N ASP A 2 -0.28 -2.44 18.55
CA ASP A 2 -0.11 -2.46 20.01
C ASP A 2 1.13 -3.21 20.50
N THR A 3 1.55 -4.28 19.81
CA THR A 3 2.81 -4.98 20.11
C THR A 3 4.04 -4.07 19.94
N ILE A 4 4.07 -3.23 18.91
CA ILE A 4 5.20 -2.31 18.67
C ILE A 4 5.21 -1.21 19.73
N LYS A 5 4.03 -0.67 20.08
CA LYS A 5 3.87 0.29 21.16
C LYS A 5 4.35 -0.29 22.49
N ALA A 6 4.00 -1.54 22.81
CA ALA A 6 4.41 -2.22 24.04
C ALA A 6 5.93 -2.47 24.11
N VAL A 7 6.56 -2.91 23.02
CA VAL A 7 8.01 -3.11 22.94
C VAL A 7 8.76 -1.78 23.08
N LYS A 8 8.24 -0.70 22.48
CA LYS A 8 8.78 0.65 22.61
C LYS A 8 8.66 1.17 24.05
N SER A 9 7.50 1.01 24.70
CA SER A 9 7.31 1.43 26.10
C SER A 9 8.18 0.64 27.07
N ALA A 10 8.53 -0.60 26.73
CA ALA A 10 9.44 -1.43 27.52
C ALA A 10 10.93 -1.05 27.36
N GLY A 11 11.26 -0.03 26.54
CA GLY A 11 12.64 0.39 26.31
C GLY A 11 13.47 -0.60 25.48
N LEU A 12 12.83 -1.54 24.77
CA LEU A 12 13.48 -2.62 24.02
C LEU A 12 13.81 -2.24 22.57
N VAL A 13 13.71 -0.96 22.21
CA VAL A 13 13.95 -0.46 20.84
C VAL A 13 15.16 0.46 20.82
N GLU A 14 16.24 0.01 20.18
CA GLU A 14 17.46 0.81 20.02
C GLU A 14 17.39 1.77 18.82
N LYS A 15 16.89 1.30 17.67
CA LYS A 15 16.84 2.10 16.43
C LYS A 15 15.66 1.71 15.54
N ILE A 16 15.00 2.71 14.95
CA ILE A 16 13.94 2.54 13.95
C ILE A 16 14.51 2.90 12.57
N VAL A 17 14.40 1.97 11.61
CA VAL A 17 14.86 2.19 10.22
C VAL A 17 13.72 1.90 9.26
N TYR A 18 13.27 2.93 8.56
CA TYR A 18 12.26 2.77 7.50
C TYR A 18 12.88 2.15 6.24
N ARG A 19 12.24 1.10 5.73
CA ARG A 19 12.59 0.49 4.44
C ARG A 19 11.36 0.52 3.53
N PRO A 20 11.36 1.30 2.43
CA PRO A 20 10.24 1.32 1.51
C PRO A 20 10.05 -0.04 0.85
N SER A 21 8.80 -0.39 0.55
CA SER A 21 8.50 -1.60 -0.20
C SER A 21 9.09 -1.54 -1.61
N LYS A 22 9.28 -2.71 -2.24
CA LYS A 22 9.70 -2.78 -3.65
C LYS A 22 8.72 -2.05 -4.57
N ALA A 23 7.42 -2.17 -4.31
CA ALA A 23 6.39 -1.47 -5.07
C ALA A 23 6.52 0.06 -4.96
N THR A 24 6.67 0.58 -3.73
CA THR A 24 6.91 2.01 -3.48
C THR A 24 8.15 2.51 -4.21
N THR A 25 9.22 1.74 -4.18
CA THR A 25 10.48 2.08 -4.85
C THR A 25 10.31 2.12 -6.37
N ILE A 26 9.63 1.13 -6.96
CA ILE A 26 9.39 1.10 -8.41
C ILE A 26 8.48 2.25 -8.84
N LYS A 27 7.38 2.50 -8.11
CA LYS A 27 6.46 3.60 -8.40
C LYS A 27 7.16 4.96 -8.29
N HIS A 28 8.02 5.14 -7.28
CA HIS A 28 8.84 6.34 -7.16
C HIS A 28 9.78 6.51 -8.37
N LYS A 29 10.44 5.44 -8.83
CA LYS A 29 11.27 5.50 -10.04
C LYS A 29 10.44 5.86 -11.28
N TYR A 30 9.25 5.28 -11.42
CA TYR A 30 8.31 5.58 -12.51
C TYR A 30 7.88 7.05 -12.50
N ASN A 31 7.44 7.59 -11.35
CA ASN A 31 6.97 8.97 -11.22
C ASN A 31 8.07 10.01 -11.49
N ASN A 32 9.34 9.62 -11.36
CA ASN A 32 10.48 10.49 -11.68
C ASN A 32 10.83 10.50 -13.18
N LEU A 33 10.19 9.68 -14.01
CA LEU A 33 10.42 9.64 -15.46
C LEU A 33 9.38 10.47 -16.22
N THR A 34 9.78 11.00 -17.37
CA THR A 34 8.83 11.60 -18.32
C THR A 34 8.14 10.52 -19.15
N LYS A 35 7.03 10.86 -19.82
CA LYS A 35 6.33 9.93 -20.73
C LYS A 35 7.25 9.37 -21.83
N THR A 36 8.15 10.20 -22.38
CA THR A 36 9.09 9.78 -23.42
C THR A 36 10.13 8.79 -22.90
N GLU A 37 10.62 9.01 -21.69
CA GLU A 37 11.58 8.12 -21.04
C GLU A 37 10.96 6.81 -20.57
N ILE A 38 9.71 6.84 -20.11
CA ILE A 38 8.93 5.63 -19.83
C ILE A 38 8.83 4.82 -21.12
N LYS A 39 8.39 5.42 -22.23
CA LYS A 39 8.31 4.73 -23.52
C LYS A 39 9.65 4.09 -23.92
N LEU A 40 10.74 4.84 -23.82
CA LEU A 40 12.09 4.34 -24.09
C LEU A 40 12.48 3.16 -23.18
N ALA A 41 12.18 3.24 -21.88
CA ALA A 41 12.41 2.14 -20.95
C ALA A 41 11.62 0.88 -21.34
N HIS A 42 10.35 1.04 -21.74
CA HIS A 42 9.52 -0.08 -22.21
C HIS A 42 10.04 -0.69 -23.52
N GLU A 43 10.60 0.11 -24.42
CA GLU A 43 11.28 -0.38 -25.64
C GLU A 43 12.52 -1.22 -25.31
N PHE A 44 13.30 -0.83 -24.30
CA PHE A 44 14.41 -1.65 -23.79
C PHE A 44 13.93 -2.95 -23.14
N ILE A 45 12.87 -2.87 -22.32
CA ILE A 45 12.30 -4.05 -21.63
C ILE A 45 11.74 -5.07 -22.62
N THR A 46 11.13 -4.60 -23.71
CA THR A 46 10.54 -5.45 -24.76
C THR A 46 11.56 -5.90 -25.82
N GLY A 47 12.80 -5.40 -25.76
CA GLY A 47 13.85 -5.72 -26.72
C GLY A 47 13.67 -5.05 -28.09
N LYS A 48 12.75 -4.09 -28.24
CA LYS A 48 12.59 -3.28 -29.45
C LYS A 48 13.79 -2.39 -29.71
N GLN A 49 14.47 -1.97 -28.64
CA GLN A 49 15.69 -1.19 -28.72
C GLN A 49 16.75 -1.80 -27.80
N ASP A 50 18.02 -1.76 -28.21
CA ASP A 50 19.13 -2.17 -27.37
C ASP A 50 19.40 -1.09 -26.30
N ILE A 51 19.40 -1.48 -25.02
CA ILE A 51 19.70 -0.60 -23.89
C ILE A 51 21.10 0.01 -23.95
N ASN A 52 22.05 -0.59 -24.68
CA ASN A 52 23.38 0.00 -24.90
C ASN A 52 23.31 1.35 -25.62
N THR A 53 22.25 1.60 -26.41
CA THR A 53 22.02 2.89 -27.07
C THR A 53 21.82 4.02 -26.07
N LEU A 54 21.38 3.71 -24.85
CA LEU A 54 21.22 4.68 -23.77
C LEU A 54 22.53 5.39 -23.44
N LEU A 55 23.67 4.67 -23.47
CA LEU A 55 24.99 5.24 -23.21
C LEU A 55 25.36 6.32 -24.24
N LYS A 56 25.03 6.09 -25.51
CA LYS A 56 25.35 6.96 -26.65
C LYS A 56 24.33 8.10 -26.84
N SER A 57 23.19 8.05 -26.15
CA SER A 57 22.15 9.08 -26.29
C SER A 57 22.60 10.43 -25.74
N LYS A 58 22.00 11.52 -26.24
CA LYS A 58 22.22 12.90 -25.76
C LYS A 58 21.49 13.22 -24.44
N ILE A 59 20.89 12.21 -23.80
CA ILE A 59 20.16 12.35 -22.53
C ILE A 59 21.15 12.72 -21.41
N ALA A 60 20.74 13.59 -20.49
CA ALA A 60 21.56 13.95 -19.33
C ALA A 60 21.92 12.71 -18.50
N HIS A 61 23.12 12.70 -17.93
CA HIS A 61 23.67 11.54 -17.21
C HIS A 61 22.71 10.98 -16.14
N GLU A 62 22.18 11.85 -15.29
CA GLU A 62 21.23 11.45 -14.25
C GLU A 62 19.95 10.82 -14.82
N ARG A 63 19.43 11.35 -15.93
CA ARG A 63 18.23 10.78 -16.58
C ARG A 63 18.53 9.40 -17.15
N LYS A 64 19.72 9.18 -17.73
CA LYS A 64 20.17 7.83 -18.14
C LYS A 64 20.15 6.85 -16.96
N VAL A 65 20.66 7.28 -15.81
CA VAL A 65 20.61 6.47 -14.58
C VAL A 65 19.17 6.16 -14.20
N ARG A 66 18.28 7.17 -14.12
CA ARG A 66 16.86 6.96 -13.76
C ARG A 66 16.16 5.97 -14.68
N ILE A 67 16.35 6.08 -15.99
CA ILE A 67 15.78 5.18 -16.99
C ILE A 67 16.27 3.75 -16.77
N ASN A 68 17.60 3.56 -16.68
CA ASN A 68 18.19 2.23 -16.52
C ASN A 68 17.77 1.57 -15.19
N ASP A 69 17.72 2.36 -14.12
CA ASP A 69 17.30 1.93 -12.80
C ASP A 69 15.83 1.51 -12.74
N TYR A 70 14.96 2.18 -13.51
CA TYR A 70 13.57 1.77 -13.69
C TYR A 70 13.49 0.48 -14.51
N VAL A 71 14.26 0.34 -15.60
CA VAL A 71 14.30 -0.90 -16.40
C VAL A 71 14.64 -2.11 -15.53
N ILE A 72 15.70 -2.01 -14.71
CA ILE A 72 16.11 -3.08 -13.78
C ILE A 72 14.99 -3.41 -12.78
N ALA A 73 14.38 -2.38 -12.18
CA ALA A 73 13.35 -2.60 -11.17
C ALA A 73 12.07 -3.21 -11.76
N PHE A 74 11.69 -2.77 -12.96
CA PHE A 74 10.47 -3.20 -13.65
C PHE A 74 10.61 -4.60 -14.29
N ILE A 75 11.77 -4.96 -14.85
CA ILE A 75 12.00 -6.32 -15.37
C ILE A 75 11.93 -7.36 -14.24
N GLN A 76 12.50 -7.03 -13.07
CA GLN A 76 12.38 -7.87 -11.86
C GLN A 76 10.94 -8.03 -11.42
N TYR A 77 10.17 -6.93 -11.40
CA TYR A 77 8.74 -6.96 -11.11
C TYR A 77 7.96 -7.88 -12.07
N ARG A 78 8.19 -7.75 -13.38
CA ARG A 78 7.53 -8.58 -14.39
C ARG A 78 7.88 -10.06 -14.26
N PHE A 79 9.12 -10.39 -13.92
CA PHE A 79 9.54 -11.77 -13.68
C PHE A 79 8.85 -12.37 -12.45
N VAL A 80 8.79 -11.64 -11.33
CA VAL A 80 8.06 -12.07 -10.13
C VAL A 80 6.57 -12.28 -10.41
N LYS A 81 5.97 -11.44 -11.26
CA LYS A 81 4.59 -11.59 -11.73
C LYS A 81 4.40 -12.68 -12.81
N ARG A 82 5.43 -13.49 -13.11
CA ARG A 82 5.43 -14.56 -14.12
C ARG A 82 5.04 -14.08 -15.53
N LYS A 83 5.32 -12.82 -15.85
CA LYS A 83 5.02 -12.20 -17.16
C LYS A 83 6.19 -12.28 -18.16
N LEU A 84 7.24 -13.03 -17.84
CA LEU A 84 8.48 -13.16 -18.62
C LEU A 84 9.07 -14.56 -18.44
N SER A 85 9.67 -15.10 -19.51
CA SER A 85 10.48 -16.31 -19.41
C SER A 85 11.78 -16.04 -18.63
N ARG A 86 12.38 -17.07 -18.05
CA ARG A 86 13.67 -16.94 -17.34
C ARG A 86 14.78 -16.46 -18.28
N CYS A 87 14.78 -16.94 -19.52
CA CYS A 87 15.80 -16.58 -20.53
C CYS A 87 15.71 -15.08 -20.87
N ASP A 88 14.51 -14.59 -21.19
CA ASP A 88 14.31 -13.18 -21.55
C ASP A 88 14.63 -12.25 -20.38
N TYR A 89 14.20 -12.62 -19.17
CA TYR A 89 14.53 -11.90 -17.95
C TYR A 89 16.04 -11.77 -17.74
N GLN A 90 16.77 -12.89 -17.83
CA GLN A 90 18.23 -12.90 -17.63
C GLN A 90 18.94 -12.07 -18.69
N LYS A 91 18.53 -12.17 -19.95
CA LYS A 91 19.12 -11.41 -21.06
C LYS A 91 19.00 -9.90 -20.84
N VAL A 92 17.78 -9.40 -20.61
CA VAL A 92 17.55 -7.96 -20.43
C VAL A 92 18.18 -7.45 -19.13
N LEU A 93 18.05 -8.20 -18.04
CA LEU A 93 18.65 -7.81 -16.76
C LEU A 93 20.18 -7.70 -16.87
N LEU A 94 20.85 -8.68 -17.47
CA LEU A 94 22.30 -8.67 -17.61
C LEU A 94 22.77 -7.48 -18.44
N GLN A 95 22.08 -7.16 -19.54
CA GLN A 95 22.39 -5.99 -20.36
C GLN A 95 22.19 -4.69 -19.58
N ALA A 96 21.09 -4.56 -18.84
CA ALA A 96 20.81 -3.38 -18.02
C ALA A 96 21.81 -3.20 -16.87
N LEU A 97 22.30 -4.29 -16.26
CA LEU A 97 23.36 -4.24 -15.25
C LEU A 97 24.70 -3.81 -15.85
N LYS A 98 25.04 -4.28 -17.06
CA LYS A 98 26.25 -3.84 -17.80
C LYS A 98 26.20 -2.36 -18.17
N VAL A 99 25.04 -1.85 -18.57
CA VAL A 99 24.86 -0.42 -18.81
C VAL A 99 24.95 0.34 -17.50
N ARG A 100 24.32 -0.16 -16.43
CA ARG A 100 24.34 0.50 -15.12
C ARG A 100 25.74 0.68 -14.55
N SER A 101 26.60 -0.34 -14.68
CA SER A 101 27.98 -0.27 -14.17
C SER A 101 28.80 0.82 -14.88
N LYS A 102 28.55 1.06 -16.17
CA LYS A 102 29.19 2.13 -16.95
C LYS A 102 28.67 3.53 -16.63
N LEU A 103 27.47 3.64 -16.06
CA LEU A 103 26.89 4.91 -15.66
C LEU A 103 27.40 5.41 -14.31
N GLY A 104 28.30 4.71 -13.62
CA GLY A 104 28.96 5.23 -12.41
C GLY A 104 28.01 5.49 -11.22
N GLN A 105 28.44 6.32 -10.29
CA GLN A 105 27.68 6.63 -9.07
C GLN A 105 26.84 7.90 -9.24
N VAL A 106 25.71 7.94 -8.53
CA VAL A 106 24.88 9.13 -8.37
C VAL A 106 24.93 9.57 -6.91
N SER A 107 24.47 10.78 -6.61
CA SER A 107 24.40 11.29 -5.25
C SER A 107 23.62 10.34 -4.32
N GLN A 108 23.93 10.40 -3.02
CA GLN A 108 23.31 9.53 -2.03
C GLN A 108 21.79 9.78 -1.91
N ASP A 109 21.36 11.02 -2.15
CA ASP A 109 19.96 11.46 -2.03
C ASP A 109 19.16 11.30 -3.32
N PHE A 110 19.73 10.67 -4.36
CA PHE A 110 19.16 10.59 -5.71
C PHE A 110 17.77 9.92 -5.78
N TYR A 111 17.44 9.06 -4.81
CA TYR A 111 16.15 8.39 -4.66
C TYR A 111 15.57 8.54 -3.25
N THR A 112 15.60 9.76 -2.70
CA THR A 112 15.05 10.02 -1.37
C THR A 112 13.52 9.83 -1.39
N ILE A 113 13.07 8.75 -0.75
CA ILE A 113 11.64 8.47 -0.52
C ILE A 113 11.35 8.86 0.92
N LYS A 114 10.43 9.82 1.11
CA LYS A 114 9.99 10.22 2.45
C LYS A 114 9.38 9.01 3.19
N PRO A 115 9.77 8.77 4.44
CA PRO A 115 9.13 7.74 5.25
C PRO A 115 7.66 8.12 5.50
N PRO A 116 6.73 7.16 5.50
CA PRO A 116 5.36 7.38 5.95
C PRO A 116 5.35 7.60 7.46
N VAL A 117 4.18 7.99 7.99
CA VAL A 117 3.94 8.08 9.43
C VAL A 117 4.25 6.73 10.09
N SER A 118 4.92 6.79 11.24
CA SER A 118 5.36 5.60 11.94
C SER A 118 4.19 4.85 12.59
N PRO A 119 4.12 3.50 12.54
CA PRO A 119 2.99 2.71 13.06
C PRO A 119 2.69 2.86 14.56
N ASP A 120 3.63 3.36 15.35
CA ASP A 120 3.50 3.65 16.79
C ASP A 120 2.86 5.01 17.07
N ASN A 121 2.83 5.92 16.09
CA ASN A 121 2.12 7.20 16.17
C ASN A 121 0.68 7.10 15.67
N VAL A 122 0.21 5.90 15.31
CA VAL A 122 -1.16 5.67 14.86
C VAL A 122 -2.11 5.70 16.06
N HIS A 123 -3.36 6.15 15.88
CA HIS A 123 -4.40 6.21 16.91
C HIS A 123 -4.68 4.84 17.58
N ALA A 124 -5.47 4.85 18.66
CA ALA A 124 -5.80 3.64 19.41
C ALA A 124 -6.72 2.71 18.60
N THR A 125 -6.45 1.41 18.65
CA THR A 125 -7.18 0.37 17.91
C THR A 125 -8.55 0.03 18.52
N ARG A 126 -8.82 0.46 19.76
CA ARG A 126 -10.05 0.20 20.50
C ARG A 126 -10.98 1.40 20.50
N ARG A 127 -12.27 1.17 20.29
CA ARG A 127 -13.29 2.24 20.27
C ARG A 127 -14.59 1.80 20.93
N MET A 128 -15.16 2.67 21.75
CA MET A 128 -16.51 2.56 22.32
C MET A 128 -17.38 3.68 21.75
N ASN A 129 -18.60 3.35 21.34
CA ASN A 129 -19.60 4.31 20.88
C ASN A 129 -20.92 4.08 21.63
N ILE A 130 -21.58 5.17 22.02
CA ILE A 130 -22.94 5.19 22.56
C ILE A 130 -23.73 6.19 21.72
N GLY A 131 -24.94 5.81 21.31
CA GLY A 131 -25.80 6.65 20.48
C GLY A 131 -27.27 6.49 20.81
N THR A 132 -28.07 7.47 20.37
CA THR A 132 -29.52 7.41 20.38
C THR A 132 -30.02 7.74 18.98
N GLY A 133 -31.10 7.08 18.55
CA GLY A 133 -31.65 7.27 17.22
C GLY A 133 -33.16 7.06 17.20
N PHE A 134 -33.76 7.42 16.07
CA PHE A 134 -35.21 7.30 15.86
C PHE A 134 -35.45 6.62 14.51
N HIS A 135 -36.22 5.53 14.48
CA HIS A 135 -36.51 4.75 13.27
C HIS A 135 -37.95 4.23 13.34
N ASP A 136 -38.73 4.40 12.27
CA ASP A 136 -40.14 4.01 12.20
C ASP A 136 -41.00 4.49 13.37
N SER A 137 -40.79 5.76 13.77
CA SER A 137 -41.45 6.40 14.91
C SER A 137 -41.06 5.83 16.29
N GLN A 138 -40.03 4.98 16.36
CA GLN A 138 -39.55 4.37 17.60
C GLN A 138 -38.18 4.91 17.99
N LEU A 139 -38.04 5.24 19.29
CA LEU A 139 -36.78 5.64 19.88
C LEU A 139 -35.92 4.41 20.21
N PHE A 140 -34.62 4.49 19.94
CA PHE A 140 -33.67 3.44 20.29
C PHE A 140 -32.34 3.99 20.79
N HIS A 141 -31.68 3.19 21.61
CA HIS A 141 -30.31 3.42 22.08
C HIS A 141 -29.38 2.35 21.51
N GLU A 142 -28.15 2.74 21.16
CA GLU A 142 -27.15 1.83 20.60
C GLU A 142 -25.84 1.92 21.38
N PHE A 143 -25.24 0.75 21.61
CA PHE A 143 -23.88 0.61 22.13
C PHE A 143 -23.05 -0.25 21.18
N SER A 144 -21.86 0.25 20.81
CA SER A 144 -20.92 -0.46 19.95
C SER A 144 -19.51 -0.48 20.53
N TYR A 145 -18.85 -1.65 20.48
CA TYR A 145 -17.46 -1.82 20.92
C TYR A 145 -16.61 -2.52 19.87
N ARG A 146 -15.43 -1.95 19.57
CA ARG A 146 -14.39 -2.51 18.68
C ARG A 146 -13.13 -2.85 19.46
N PHE A 147 -12.64 -4.10 19.35
CA PHE A 147 -11.45 -4.54 20.09
C PHE A 147 -10.11 -4.32 19.36
N ALA A 148 -10.07 -4.35 18.03
CA ALA A 148 -8.82 -4.22 17.28
C ALA A 148 -8.96 -3.57 15.90
N PHE A 149 -7.85 -2.94 15.52
CA PHE A 149 -7.58 -2.25 14.26
C PHE A 149 -8.53 -1.07 13.96
N SER A 150 -8.43 -0.49 12.78
CA SER A 150 -9.09 0.76 12.39
C SER A 150 -9.98 0.58 11.16
N ASP A 151 -10.95 1.48 11.03
CA ASP A 151 -11.87 1.54 9.89
C ASP A 151 -11.40 2.56 8.84
N LEU A 152 -12.14 2.67 7.73
CA LEU A 152 -11.85 3.62 6.65
C LEU A 152 -11.94 5.09 7.06
N ILE A 153 -12.73 5.40 8.10
CA ILE A 153 -13.01 6.76 8.57
C ILE A 153 -11.94 7.19 9.59
N ASP A 154 -11.25 6.22 10.17
CA ASP A 154 -10.19 6.34 11.16
C ASP A 154 -8.88 5.77 10.58
N THR A 155 -8.44 6.26 9.42
CA THR A 155 -7.20 5.78 8.76
C THR A 155 -6.10 6.84 8.87
N ASP A 156 -4.96 6.46 9.46
CA ASP A 156 -3.77 7.32 9.56
C ASP A 156 -2.86 7.25 8.31
N TYR A 157 -3.36 6.65 7.23
CA TYR A 157 -2.62 6.42 6.00
C TYR A 157 -2.99 7.47 4.92
N GLU A 158 -1.98 8.03 4.25
CA GLU A 158 -2.15 9.09 3.26
C GLU A 158 -2.73 8.65 1.88
N LYS A 159 -3.17 9.69 1.16
CA LYS A 159 -4.18 9.89 0.10
C LYS A 159 -4.53 8.86 -1.00
N ASP A 160 -3.80 7.76 -1.24
CA ASP A 160 -4.00 6.94 -2.46
C ASP A 160 -4.19 5.42 -2.24
N LEU A 161 -4.48 4.99 -1.02
CA LEU A 161 -4.72 3.57 -0.70
C LEU A 161 -6.03 3.45 0.08
N GLY A 162 -6.98 2.68 -0.44
CA GLY A 162 -8.02 2.16 0.44
C GLY A 162 -7.41 1.13 1.40
N ILE A 163 -7.86 1.16 2.64
CA ILE A 163 -7.49 0.26 3.74
C ILE A 163 -8.71 0.17 4.64
N GLN A 164 -8.96 -0.98 5.22
CA GLN A 164 -9.58 -1.12 6.54
C GLN A 164 -9.43 -2.57 6.91
N ILE A 165 -9.07 -2.85 8.16
CA ILE A 165 -9.08 -4.19 8.71
C ILE A 165 -9.65 -4.02 10.10
N GLU A 166 -10.74 -4.67 10.46
CA GLU A 166 -11.47 -4.48 11.71
C GLU A 166 -11.78 -5.86 12.26
N LEU A 167 -11.21 -6.27 13.39
CA LEU A 167 -11.51 -7.60 13.94
C LEU A 167 -12.13 -7.44 15.32
N GLY A 168 -13.40 -7.83 15.42
CA GLY A 168 -14.26 -7.81 16.60
C GLY A 168 -14.97 -6.50 16.87
N ARG A 169 -16.12 -6.35 16.21
CA ARG A 169 -17.13 -5.35 16.57
C ARG A 169 -18.37 -6.05 17.11
N THR A 170 -18.89 -5.57 18.23
CA THR A 170 -20.20 -5.97 18.77
C THR A 170 -21.07 -4.73 18.90
N THR A 171 -22.30 -4.82 18.39
CA THR A 171 -23.31 -3.74 18.47
C THR A 171 -24.58 -4.27 19.09
N LEU A 172 -25.02 -3.62 20.15
CA LEU A 172 -26.28 -3.88 20.86
C LEU A 172 -27.21 -2.69 20.67
N ARG A 173 -28.49 -2.96 20.42
CA ARG A 173 -29.54 -1.96 20.31
C ARG A 173 -30.65 -2.25 21.31
N TYR A 174 -31.12 -1.20 21.98
CA TYR A 174 -32.26 -1.23 22.87
C TYR A 174 -33.39 -0.36 22.30
N ASP A 175 -34.52 -0.98 21.94
CA ASP A 175 -35.72 -0.29 21.46
C ASP A 175 -36.62 0.06 22.66
N THR A 176 -36.93 1.34 22.84
CA THR A 176 -37.57 1.83 24.08
C THR A 176 -39.04 1.47 24.20
N ASP A 177 -39.73 1.39 23.06
CA ASP A 177 -41.18 1.19 23.03
C ASP A 177 -41.50 -0.27 23.39
N ASP A 178 -40.77 -1.22 22.79
CA ASP A 178 -40.96 -2.66 23.01
C ASP A 178 -40.09 -3.23 24.14
N HIS A 179 -39.22 -2.41 24.75
CA HIS A 179 -38.28 -2.81 25.81
C HIS A 179 -37.35 -3.97 25.42
N GLN A 180 -36.95 -4.02 24.15
CA GLN A 180 -36.17 -5.14 23.61
C GLN A 180 -34.70 -4.78 23.45
N LEU A 181 -33.82 -5.64 23.97
CA LEU A 181 -32.38 -5.60 23.70
C LEU A 181 -32.04 -6.63 22.62
N GLN A 182 -31.37 -6.18 21.56
CA GLN A 182 -31.04 -7.01 20.40
C GLN A 182 -29.56 -6.88 20.05
N LEU A 183 -28.95 -8.02 19.69
CA LEU A 183 -27.61 -8.05 19.08
C LEU A 183 -27.75 -7.74 17.59
N THR A 184 -27.40 -6.51 17.20
CA THR A 184 -27.56 -6.05 15.82
C THR A 184 -26.40 -6.49 14.94
N SER A 185 -25.17 -6.50 15.46
CA SER A 185 -24.02 -7.00 14.70
C SER A 185 -22.93 -7.59 15.59
N PHE A 186 -22.28 -8.63 15.08
CA PHE A 186 -21.08 -9.24 15.64
C PHE A 186 -20.12 -9.62 14.52
N ALA A 187 -19.03 -8.87 14.35
CA ALA A 187 -18.05 -9.12 13.29
C ALA A 187 -16.72 -9.59 13.87
N ILE A 188 -16.27 -10.78 13.50
CA ILE A 188 -14.94 -11.30 13.85
C ILE A 188 -13.88 -10.80 12.88
N ALA A 189 -14.15 -10.58 11.59
CA ALA A 189 -13.16 -9.92 10.73
C ALA A 189 -13.74 -9.14 9.56
N ASP A 190 -13.26 -7.94 9.27
CA ASP A 190 -13.62 -7.16 8.08
C ASP A 190 -12.37 -6.51 7.48
N ILE A 191 -12.05 -6.63 6.18
CA ILE A 191 -10.76 -6.31 5.56
C ILE A 191 -10.91 -5.77 4.13
N VAL A 192 -11.10 -4.48 4.02
CA VAL A 192 -10.98 -3.60 2.87
C VAL A 192 -9.57 -3.54 2.27
N SER A 193 -9.51 -3.13 1.00
CA SER A 193 -8.50 -2.22 0.43
C SER A 193 -8.95 -1.86 -0.99
N LEU A 194 -9.02 -0.57 -1.38
CA LEU A 194 -9.38 -0.18 -2.75
C LEU A 194 -8.44 0.91 -3.27
N VAL A 195 -7.60 0.55 -4.23
CA VAL A 195 -6.55 1.40 -4.83
C VAL A 195 -6.99 1.79 -6.24
N PRO A 196 -6.77 3.05 -6.69
CA PRO A 196 -7.08 3.44 -8.07
C PRO A 196 -6.33 2.57 -9.08
N TYR A 197 -6.96 2.31 -10.23
CA TYR A 197 -6.35 1.54 -11.31
C TYR A 197 -5.09 2.23 -11.83
N ASP A 198 -4.03 1.45 -12.00
CA ASP A 198 -2.78 1.87 -12.61
C ASP A 198 -2.51 1.01 -13.84
N GLU A 199 -2.32 1.62 -15.01
CA GLU A 199 -2.11 0.90 -16.28
C GLU A 199 -0.83 0.05 -16.29
N ASN A 200 0.21 0.48 -15.57
CA ASN A 200 1.51 -0.19 -15.55
C ASN A 200 1.61 -1.23 -14.44
N PHE A 201 0.93 -0.99 -13.31
CA PHE A 201 1.01 -1.84 -12.13
C PHE A 201 -0.23 -2.73 -11.91
N GLY A 202 -1.34 -2.45 -12.60
CA GLY A 202 -2.66 -3.08 -12.42
C GLY A 202 -3.44 -2.48 -11.24
N SER A 203 -4.73 -2.82 -11.11
CA SER A 203 -5.50 -2.53 -9.89
C SER A 203 -5.47 -3.72 -8.93
N PHE A 204 -5.44 -3.42 -7.63
CA PHE A 204 -5.76 -4.37 -6.58
C PHE A 204 -6.82 -3.73 -5.70
N SER A 205 -7.98 -4.35 -5.63
CA SER A 205 -9.14 -3.76 -4.98
C SER A 205 -9.97 -4.87 -4.38
N TRP A 206 -9.73 -5.23 -3.11
CA TRP A 206 -10.76 -6.02 -2.42
C TRP A 206 -10.74 -6.05 -0.89
N LYS A 207 -11.97 -6.34 -0.46
CA LYS A 207 -12.70 -6.27 0.80
C LYS A 207 -12.96 -7.69 1.31
N ALA A 208 -13.01 -7.96 2.62
CA ALA A 208 -13.37 -9.27 3.18
C ALA A 208 -14.18 -9.08 4.47
N SER A 209 -15.09 -9.98 4.85
CA SER A 209 -15.96 -9.80 6.02
C SER A 209 -16.35 -11.15 6.63
N PHE A 210 -16.45 -11.26 7.96
CA PHE A 210 -16.85 -12.45 8.71
C PHE A 210 -17.51 -12.06 10.03
N GLY A 211 -18.80 -12.36 10.17
CA GLY A 211 -19.65 -11.95 11.28
C GLY A 211 -21.13 -12.25 11.07
N LEU A 212 -21.95 -12.02 12.11
CA LEU A 212 -23.41 -11.98 12.06
C LEU A 212 -23.87 -10.54 11.97
N SER A 213 -24.78 -10.24 11.05
CA SER A 213 -25.49 -8.97 11.02
C SER A 213 -26.98 -9.24 10.80
N GLN A 214 -27.80 -8.57 11.60
CA GLN A 214 -29.25 -8.59 11.39
C GLN A 214 -29.58 -7.48 10.40
N LYS A 215 -30.09 -7.84 9.22
CA LYS A 215 -30.67 -6.86 8.30
C LYS A 215 -32.03 -6.43 8.85
N LYS A 216 -32.22 -5.12 8.94
CA LYS A 216 -33.55 -4.50 8.98
C LYS A 216 -33.99 -4.24 7.54
#